data_AF-A0A520ZVS3-F1
#
_entry.id   AF-A0A520ZVS3-F1
#
_cell.length_a   1.000
_cell.length_b   1.000
_cell.length_c   1.000
_cell.angle_alpha   90.00
_cell.angle_beta   90.00
_cell.angle_gamma   90.00
#
_symmetry.space_group_name_H-M   'P 1'
#
loop_
_entity.id
_entity.type
_entity.pdbx_description
1 polymer ?
#
loop_
_entity_poly.entity_id
_entity_poly.type
_entity_poly.pdbx_seq_one_letter_code
_entity_poly.pdbx_strand_id
1 'polypeptide(L)' 'MPFSVKDILQMEVTPALGCTEPAAIALATAAAASLLKDKEIDGIELWVDPNIYKNVTAVAIPGTKGMTGLDVA' A
#
# COMPACT_ATOMS: atom_id res chain seq x y z
N MET A 1 18.28 -32.80 15.79
CA MET A 1 17.51 -32.74 14.53
C MET A 1 17.90 -31.46 13.81
N PRO A 2 18.56 -31.52 12.65
CA PRO A 2 18.86 -30.29 11.92
C PRO A 2 17.58 -29.80 11.22
N PHE A 3 17.28 -28.51 11.37
CA PHE A 3 16.21 -27.86 10.61
C PHE A 3 16.58 -27.79 9.12
N SER A 4 15.59 -27.94 8.24
CA SER A 4 15.76 -27.62 6.82
C SER A 4 15.65 -26.11 6.60
N VAL A 5 16.13 -25.63 5.45
CA VAL A 5 15.97 -24.22 5.04
C VAL A 5 14.49 -23.80 5.02
N LYS A 6 13.60 -24.72 4.61
CA LYS A 6 12.15 -24.45 4.60
C LYS A 6 11.61 -24.25 6.01
N ASP A 7 12.08 -25.05 6.98
CA ASP A 7 11.65 -24.95 8.38
C ASP A 7 12.04 -23.59 8.96
N ILE A 8 13.27 -23.14 8.70
CA ILE A 8 13.75 -21.82 9.15
C ILE A 8 12.93 -20.69 8.50
N LEU A 9 12.67 -20.76 7.20
CA LEU A 9 11.86 -19.74 6.52
C LEU A 9 10.44 -19.70 7.08
N GLN A 10 9.83 -20.84 7.38
CA GLN A 10 8.47 -20.87 7.91
C GLN A 10 8.38 -20.40 9.37
N MET A 11 9.47 -20.54 10.14
CA MET A 11 9.58 -20.03 11.52
C MET A 11 9.86 -18.52 11.56
N GLU A 12 10.66 -18.01 10.63
CA GLU A 12 11.19 -16.63 10.69
C GLU A 12 10.51 -15.65 9.70
N VAL A 13 9.81 -16.15 8.67
CA VAL A 13 9.18 -15.31 7.65
C VAL A 13 7.69 -15.18 7.91
N THR A 14 7.26 -13.99 8.30
CA THR A 14 5.85 -13.60 8.33
C THR A 14 5.45 -13.05 6.95
N PRO A 15 4.28 -13.41 6.40
CA PRO A 15 3.77 -12.76 5.20
C PRO A 15 3.70 -11.24 5.40
N ALA A 16 4.41 -10.49 4.56
CA ALA A 16 4.29 -9.04 4.54
C ALA A 16 2.88 -8.68 4.07
N LEU A 17 2.08 -8.07 4.96
CA LEU A 17 0.68 -7.72 4.67
C LEU A 17 0.52 -6.43 3.85
N GLY A 18 1.60 -5.87 3.31
CA GLY A 18 1.53 -4.71 2.44
C GLY A 18 2.88 -4.09 2.13
N CYS A 19 2.91 -3.29 1.07
CA CYS A 19 4.02 -2.36 0.82
C CYS A 19 3.80 -1.08 1.64
N THR A 20 4.88 -0.42 2.01
CA THR A 20 4.86 0.84 2.77
C THR A 20 4.31 2.01 1.95
N GLU A 21 4.49 1.96 0.64
CA GLU A 21 4.22 3.04 -0.29
C GLU A 21 2.71 3.23 -0.56
N PRO A 22 1.91 2.18 -0.82
CA PRO A 22 0.46 2.36 -0.95
C PRO A 22 -0.17 2.88 0.33
N ALA A 23 0.28 2.39 1.50
CA ALA A 23 -0.21 2.87 2.79
C ALA A 23 0.11 4.36 3.02
N ALA A 24 1.27 4.83 2.55
CA ALA A 24 1.63 6.24 2.61
C ALA A 24 0.71 7.11 1.74
N ILE A 25 0.39 6.66 0.52
CA ILE A 25 -0.57 7.34 -0.37
C ILE A 25 -1.96 7.39 0.26
N ALA A 26 -2.47 6.25 0.74
CA ALA A 26 -3.77 6.15 1.40
C ALA A 26 -3.91 7.15 2.55
N LEU A 27 -2.89 7.19 3.42
CA LEU A 27 -2.87 8.05 4.59
C LEU A 27 -2.80 9.53 4.21
N ALA A 28 -1.97 9.89 3.23
CA ALA A 28 -1.84 11.27 2.75
C ALA A 28 -3.16 11.77 2.14
N THR A 29 -3.79 10.95 1.28
CA THR A 29 -5.08 11.27 0.66
C THR A 29 -6.19 11.42 1.70
N ALA A 30 -6.28 10.49 2.66
CA ALA A 30 -7.26 10.56 3.74
C ALA A 30 -7.06 11.79 4.65
N ALA A 31 -5.79 12.12 4.96
CA ALA A 31 -5.47 13.33 5.72
C ALA A 31 -5.89 14.59 4.97
N ALA A 32 -5.61 14.71 3.67
CA ALA A 32 -6.03 15.85 2.85
C ALA A 32 -7.56 15.96 2.76
N ALA A 33 -8.26 14.85 2.52
CA ALA A 33 -9.71 14.80 2.49
C ALA A 33 -10.34 15.25 3.83
N SER A 34 -9.73 14.90 4.96
CA SER A 34 -10.21 15.29 6.30
C SER A 34 -10.23 16.80 6.54
N LEU A 35 -9.46 17.57 5.76
CA LEU A 35 -9.42 19.04 5.83
C LEU A 35 -10.57 19.69 5.04
N LEU A 36 -11.18 18.98 4.09
CA LEU A 36 -12.23 19.47 3.21
C LEU A 36 -13.64 19.13 3.71
N LYS A 37 -13.86 19.17 5.04
CA LYS A 37 -15.12 18.77 5.67
C LYS A 37 -16.35 19.34 4.96
N ASP A 38 -17.34 18.48 4.75
CA ASP A 38 -18.64 18.79 4.13
C ASP A 38 -18.57 19.30 2.68
N LYS A 39 -17.47 18.99 1.97
CA LYS A 39 -17.33 19.25 0.53
C LYS A 39 -17.22 17.95 -0.25
N GLU A 40 -17.80 17.94 -1.45
CA GLU A 40 -17.51 16.90 -2.43
C GLU A 40 -16.10 17.08 -3.00
N ILE A 41 -15.43 15.97 -3.27
CA ILE A 41 -14.10 15.97 -3.88
C ILE A 41 -14.27 15.92 -5.40
N ASP A 42 -13.86 16.99 -6.07
CA ASP A 42 -13.90 17.09 -7.54
C ASP A 42 -12.82 16.21 -8.21
N GLY A 43 -11.70 15.99 -7.53
CA GLY A 43 -10.58 15.19 -8.04
C GLY A 43 -9.42 15.09 -7.04
N ILE A 44 -8.51 14.17 -7.32
CA ILE A 44 -7.29 13.94 -6.55
C ILE A 44 -6.11 14.00 -7.52
N GLU A 45 -5.11 14.82 -7.21
CA GLU A 45 -3.83 14.86 -7.91
C GLU A 45 -2.73 14.46 -6.93
N LEU A 46 -1.97 13.43 -7.27
CA LEU A 46 -0.90 12.88 -6.44
C LEU A 46 0.46 13.19 -7.06
N TRP A 47 1.35 13.77 -6.26
CA TRP A 47 2.73 14.03 -6.62
C TRP A 47 3.60 13.10 -5.77
N VAL A 48 4.20 12.13 -6.42
CA VAL A 48 5.04 11.11 -5.76
C VAL A 48 6.41 11.08 -6.42
N ASP A 49 7.42 10.64 -5.68
CA ASP A 49 8.72 10.40 -6.28
C ASP A 49 8.69 9.13 -7.16
N PRO A 50 9.65 8.98 -8.09
CA PRO A 50 9.70 7.81 -8.97
C PRO A 50 9.75 6.46 -8.26
N ASN A 51 10.27 6.40 -7.02
CA ASN A 51 10.32 5.15 -6.26
C ASN A 51 8.98 4.76 -5.68
N ILE A 52 8.21 5.72 -5.14
CA ILE A 52 6.82 5.44 -4.74
C ILE A 52 6.02 5.03 -5.98
N TYR A 53 6.15 5.75 -7.10
CA TYR A 53 5.44 5.42 -8.33
C TYR A 53 5.71 3.97 -8.78
N LYS A 54 6.98 3.59 -8.95
CA LYS A 54 7.34 2.24 -9.42
C LYS A 54 6.95 1.14 -8.43
N ASN A 55 7.03 1.42 -7.12
CA ASN A 55 6.77 0.41 -6.09
C ASN A 55 5.27 0.16 -5.90
N VAL A 56 4.41 1.15 -6.13
CA VAL A 56 2.95 1.01 -5.93
C VAL A 56 2.23 0.46 -7.16
N THR A 57 2.75 0.71 -8.37
CA THR A 57 2.05 0.44 -9.65
C THR A 57 1.44 -0.96 -9.77
N ALA A 58 2.09 -2.00 -9.23
CA ALA A 58 1.63 -3.39 -9.35
C ALA A 58 1.28 -4.04 -7.99
N VAL A 59 1.22 -3.27 -6.91
CA VAL A 59 0.97 -3.82 -5.57
C VAL A 59 -0.52 -4.03 -5.35
N ALA A 60 -0.88 -5.23 -4.89
CA ALA A 60 -2.22 -5.54 -4.46
C ALA A 60 -2.56 -4.87 -3.13
N ILE A 61 -3.68 -4.15 -3.09
CA ILE A 61 -4.11 -3.43 -1.89
C ILE A 61 -4.96 -4.36 -1.02
N PRO A 62 -4.57 -4.63 0.24
CA PRO A 62 -5.37 -5.44 1.15
C PRO A 62 -6.81 -4.92 1.29
N GLY A 63 -7.78 -5.83 1.30
CA GLY A 63 -9.19 -5.47 1.49
C GLY A 63 -9.92 -4.95 0.24
N THR A 64 -9.22 -4.76 -0.89
CA THR A 64 -9.81 -4.21 -2.14
C THR A 64 -10.25 -5.28 -3.15
N LYS A 65 -10.40 -6.54 -2.74
CA LYS A 65 -10.76 -7.67 -3.64
C LYS A 65 -9.81 -7.82 -4.85
N GLY A 66 -8.53 -7.47 -4.67
CA GLY A 66 -7.50 -7.65 -5.68
C GLY A 66 -7.27 -6.43 -6.58
N MET A 67 -7.70 -5.23 -6.17
CA MET A 67 -7.29 -4.00 -6.86
C MET A 67 -5.80 -3.74 -6.64
N THR A 68 -5.19 -3.14 -7.64
CA THR A 68 -3.75 -2.87 -7.68
C THR A 68 -3.48 -1.49 -8.25
N GLY A 69 -2.46 -0.79 -7.74
CA GLY A 69 -1.99 0.48 -8.34
C GLY A 69 -2.19 1.69 -7.44
N LEU A 70 -1.80 2.86 -7.96
CA LEU A 70 -1.82 4.14 -7.23
C LEU A 70 -3.22 4.74 -7.13
N ASP A 71 -4.07 4.49 -8.13
CA ASP A 71 -5.44 4.99 -8.24
C ASP A 71 -6.37 4.39 -7.18
N VAL A 72 -5.97 3.27 -6.59
CA VAL A 72 -6.71 2.50 -5.60
C VAL A 72 -6.02 2.46 -4.23
N ALA A 73 -4.86 3.13 -4.13
CA ALA A 73 -4.06 3.22 -2.91
C ALA A 73 -4.60 4.30 -1.98
#